data_AF-A0AAW6CZB8-F1
#
_entry.id   AF-A0AAW6CZB8-F1
#
_cell.length_a   1.000
_cell.length_b   1.000
_cell.length_c   1.000
_cell.angle_alpha   90.00
_cell.angle_beta   90.00
_cell.angle_gamma   90.00
#
_symmetry.space_group_name_H-M   'P 1'
#
loop_
_entity.id
_entity.type
_entity.pdbx_description
1 polymer ?
#
loop_
_entity_poly.entity_id
_entity_poly.type
_entity_poly.pdbx_seq_one_letter_code
_entity_poly.pdbx_strand_id
1 'polypeptide(L)'
;MESKNVFDAIMDYIDDSVKLSYEEISRGIYEISGYTDLDFGKFLSILSAGKIGLHNYFLKRRMYFISKELVDDPSKSIADIAQEYGYSEQSSLSRAVKQCYGITPGKIRKEKLEMKNEKLQLSDFIKDNYENNNRLCIALKNEIGDTCNNDFGYFESFIHAIDEYGFDTATCCAISEISERIEVPFSILLNTCFDTMIDVHSQNDYISPRIEKAIDCGISSEEELEKICEYYNCKYYELSETMVKEYRKHNDNF
;
A
#
# COMPACT_ATOMS: atom_id res chain seq x y z
N MET A 1 2.02 -21.29 -27.41
CA MET A 1 1.94 -21.21 -25.93
C MET A 1 2.25 -19.77 -25.62
N GLU A 2 1.25 -18.97 -25.21
CA GLU A 2 1.51 -17.57 -24.86
C GLU A 2 2.55 -17.55 -23.74
N SER A 3 3.62 -16.77 -23.93
CA SER A 3 4.62 -16.56 -22.90
C SER A 3 3.92 -15.88 -21.73
N LYS A 4 3.86 -16.56 -20.58
CA LYS A 4 3.29 -16.01 -19.35
C LYS A 4 4.15 -14.82 -18.90
N ASN A 5 3.53 -13.70 -18.55
CA ASN A 5 4.28 -12.53 -18.09
C ASN A 5 4.89 -12.76 -16.71
N VAL A 6 5.95 -11.99 -16.39
CA VAL A 6 6.71 -12.13 -15.14
C VAL A 6 5.83 -11.95 -13.90
N PHE A 7 4.90 -11.00 -13.92
CA PHE A 7 3.99 -10.77 -12.79
C PHE A 7 3.13 -12.01 -12.50
N ASP A 8 2.44 -12.54 -13.50
CA ASP A 8 1.59 -13.71 -13.32
C ASP A 8 2.42 -14.96 -12.98
N ALA A 9 3.67 -15.05 -13.45
CA ALA A 9 4.60 -16.12 -13.07
C ALA A 9 4.97 -16.03 -11.57
N ILE A 10 5.19 -14.83 -11.03
CA ILE A 10 5.38 -14.62 -9.59
C ILE A 10 4.10 -14.95 -8.83
N MET A 11 2.92 -14.57 -9.34
CA MET A 11 1.65 -14.90 -8.67
C MET A 11 1.38 -16.40 -8.60
N ASP A 12 1.79 -17.16 -9.61
CA ASP A 12 1.81 -18.63 -9.56
C ASP A 12 2.80 -19.14 -8.53
N TYR A 13 4.03 -18.63 -8.55
CA TYR A 13 5.05 -19.05 -7.61
C TYR A 13 4.64 -18.81 -6.15
N ILE A 14 3.98 -17.68 -5.87
CA ILE A 14 3.42 -17.38 -4.54
C ILE A 14 2.41 -18.45 -4.10
N ASP A 15 1.50 -18.85 -5.00
CA ASP A 15 0.51 -19.89 -4.74
C ASP A 15 1.19 -21.26 -4.50
N ASP A 16 2.19 -21.60 -5.29
CA ASP A 16 2.95 -22.86 -5.15
C ASP A 16 3.83 -22.89 -3.89
N SER A 17 4.18 -21.70 -3.37
CA SER A 17 5.11 -21.53 -2.25
C SER A 17 4.43 -21.19 -0.93
N VAL A 18 3.10 -21.30 -0.81
CA VAL A 18 2.37 -20.92 0.41
C VAL A 18 2.78 -21.68 1.67
N LYS A 19 3.40 -22.86 1.53
CA LYS A 19 3.92 -23.67 2.64
C LYS A 19 5.36 -23.33 3.03
N LEU A 20 6.08 -22.56 2.21
CA LEU A 20 7.48 -22.19 2.42
C LEU A 20 7.67 -21.02 3.39
N SER A 21 8.90 -20.79 3.84
CA SER A 21 9.23 -19.59 4.62
C SER A 21 9.20 -18.33 3.74
N TYR A 22 9.07 -17.15 4.36
CA TYR A 22 9.05 -15.89 3.61
C TYR A 22 10.40 -15.64 2.90
N GLU A 23 11.51 -16.06 3.50
CA GLU A 23 12.85 -15.97 2.91
C GLU A 23 12.99 -16.81 1.64
N GLU A 24 12.40 -18.02 1.62
CA GLU A 24 12.39 -18.86 0.42
C GLU A 24 11.57 -18.24 -0.71
N ILE A 25 10.45 -17.60 -0.36
CA ILE A 25 9.61 -16.89 -1.31
C ILE A 25 10.33 -15.69 -1.90
N SER A 26 10.97 -14.87 -1.06
CA SER A 26 11.78 -13.72 -1.51
C SER A 26 12.85 -14.15 -2.51
N ARG A 27 13.56 -15.25 -2.21
CA ARG A 27 14.54 -15.84 -3.12
C ARG A 27 13.93 -16.28 -4.44
N GLY A 28 12.79 -16.95 -4.45
CA GLY A 28 12.14 -17.36 -5.70
C GLY A 28 11.60 -16.20 -6.53
N ILE A 29 11.12 -15.12 -5.89
CA ILE A 29 10.75 -13.88 -6.59
C ILE A 29 11.97 -13.33 -7.34
N TYR A 30 13.13 -13.29 -6.69
CA TYR A 30 14.38 -12.87 -7.31
C TYR A 30 14.82 -13.80 -8.45
N GLU A 31 14.75 -15.12 -8.26
CA GLU A 31 15.12 -16.10 -9.30
C GLU A 31 14.22 -16.00 -10.55
N ILE A 32 12.93 -15.69 -10.39
CA ILE A 32 11.98 -15.55 -11.50
C ILE A 32 12.12 -14.22 -12.24
N SER A 33 12.39 -13.14 -11.51
CA SER A 33 12.19 -11.78 -12.01
C SER A 33 13.46 -10.93 -12.06
N GLY A 34 14.51 -11.31 -11.34
CA GLY A 34 15.69 -10.48 -11.09
C GLY A 34 15.49 -9.36 -10.07
N TYR A 35 14.27 -9.19 -9.53
CA TYR A 35 13.93 -8.15 -8.55
C TYR A 35 13.91 -8.69 -7.12
N THR A 36 14.28 -7.85 -6.16
CA THR A 36 14.08 -8.18 -4.75
C THR A 36 12.58 -8.19 -4.40
N ASP A 37 12.20 -8.85 -3.31
CA ASP A 37 10.80 -8.82 -2.84
C ASP A 37 10.36 -7.40 -2.43
N LEU A 38 11.29 -6.55 -2.00
CA LEU A 38 11.01 -5.15 -1.72
C LEU A 38 10.63 -4.39 -2.99
N ASP A 39 11.40 -4.54 -4.07
CA ASP A 39 11.15 -3.85 -5.34
C ASP A 39 9.86 -4.36 -5.98
N PHE A 40 9.64 -5.68 -5.98
CA PHE A 40 8.39 -6.26 -6.44
C PHE A 40 7.20 -5.83 -5.57
N GLY A 41 7.41 -5.68 -4.26
CA GLY A 41 6.39 -5.18 -3.35
C GLY A 41 6.01 -3.72 -3.61
N LYS A 42 7.00 -2.87 -3.90
CA LYS A 42 6.80 -1.47 -4.34
C LYS A 42 6.00 -1.45 -5.64
N PHE A 43 6.38 -2.28 -6.60
CA PHE A 43 5.65 -2.45 -7.86
C PHE A 43 4.18 -2.86 -7.68
N LEU A 44 3.92 -3.89 -6.87
CA LEU A 44 2.55 -4.35 -6.57
C LEU A 44 1.74 -3.27 -5.84
N SER A 45 2.38 -2.53 -4.93
CA SER A 45 1.76 -1.40 -4.23
C SER A 45 1.33 -0.33 -5.24
N ILE A 46 2.22 0.06 -6.16
CA ILE A 46 1.91 1.07 -7.18
C ILE A 46 0.79 0.59 -8.11
N LEU A 47 0.85 -0.66 -8.60
CA LEU A 47 -0.21 -1.26 -9.43
C LEU A 47 -1.59 -1.21 -8.78
N SER A 48 -1.64 -1.35 -7.46
CA SER A 48 -2.86 -1.35 -6.68
C SER A 48 -3.21 0.01 -6.06
N ALA A 49 -2.50 1.08 -6.45
CA ALA A 49 -2.62 2.42 -5.87
C ALA A 49 -2.52 2.42 -4.33
N GLY A 50 -1.52 1.70 -3.81
CA GLY A 50 -1.23 1.56 -2.38
C GLY A 50 -2.11 0.58 -1.61
N LYS A 51 -3.07 -0.09 -2.26
CA LYS A 51 -4.05 -0.95 -1.57
C LYS A 51 -3.51 -2.34 -1.20
N ILE A 52 -2.51 -2.83 -1.93
CA ILE A 52 -2.01 -4.19 -1.80
C ILE A 52 -0.50 -4.17 -1.55
N GLY A 53 -0.09 -4.67 -0.38
CA GLY A 53 1.30 -4.97 -0.08
C GLY A 53 1.62 -6.45 -0.30
N LEU A 54 2.85 -6.76 -0.71
CA LEU A 54 3.29 -8.12 -1.04
C LEU A 54 3.13 -9.11 0.12
N HIS A 55 3.57 -8.73 1.32
CA HIS A 55 3.46 -9.59 2.51
C HIS A 55 1.99 -9.90 2.86
N ASN A 56 1.13 -8.89 2.84
CA ASN A 56 -0.30 -9.06 3.12
C ASN A 56 -0.99 -9.91 2.03
N TYR A 57 -0.59 -9.72 0.77
CA TYR A 57 -1.06 -10.55 -0.33
C TYR A 57 -0.66 -12.03 -0.11
N PHE A 58 0.61 -12.29 0.20
CA PHE A 58 1.10 -13.62 0.51
C PHE A 58 0.29 -14.29 1.64
N LEU A 59 0.07 -13.59 2.75
CA LEU A 59 -0.72 -14.11 3.87
C LEU A 59 -2.14 -14.46 3.43
N LYS A 60 -2.79 -13.62 2.61
CA LYS A 60 -4.13 -13.93 2.06
C LYS A 60 -4.11 -15.18 1.19
N ARG A 61 -3.11 -15.35 0.32
CA ARG A 61 -2.95 -16.55 -0.52
C ARG A 61 -2.77 -17.80 0.34
N ARG A 62 -1.89 -17.74 1.35
CA ARG A 62 -1.69 -18.81 2.32
C ARG A 62 -3.00 -19.17 3.04
N MET A 63 -3.75 -18.18 3.52
CA MET A 63 -5.03 -18.40 4.18
C MET A 63 -6.05 -19.06 3.25
N TYR A 64 -6.09 -18.67 1.97
CA TYR A 64 -6.96 -19.28 0.96
C TYR A 64 -6.66 -20.78 0.78
N PHE A 65 -5.39 -21.17 0.61
CA PHE A 65 -5.03 -22.59 0.45
C PHE A 65 -5.25 -23.43 1.70
N ILE A 66 -5.00 -22.87 2.89
CA ILE A 66 -5.37 -23.52 4.16
C ILE A 66 -6.87 -23.77 4.20
N SER A 67 -7.69 -22.76 3.89
CA SER A 67 -9.15 -22.91 3.86
C SER A 67 -9.61 -23.96 2.86
N LYS A 68 -8.97 -24.01 1.68
CA LYS A 68 -9.23 -25.03 0.67
C LYS A 68 -8.89 -26.43 1.19
N GLU A 69 -7.70 -26.61 1.77
CA GLU A 69 -7.25 -27.90 2.31
C GLU A 69 -8.11 -28.38 3.49
N LEU A 70 -8.64 -27.45 4.31
CA LEU A 70 -9.61 -27.77 5.37
C LEU A 70 -10.92 -28.38 4.84
N VAL A 71 -11.32 -28.03 3.62
CA VAL A 71 -12.56 -28.50 2.96
C VAL A 71 -12.29 -29.76 2.14
N ASP A 72 -11.20 -29.77 1.38
CA ASP A 72 -10.83 -30.83 0.44
C ASP A 72 -10.34 -32.10 1.15
N ASP A 73 -9.64 -31.95 2.28
CA ASP A 73 -9.16 -33.08 3.11
C ASP A 73 -9.70 -32.99 4.55
N PRO A 74 -10.97 -33.40 4.78
CA PRO A 74 -11.57 -33.39 6.10
C PRO A 74 -10.92 -34.40 7.07
N SER A 75 -10.14 -35.36 6.56
CA SER A 75 -9.49 -36.41 7.35
C SER A 75 -8.20 -35.93 8.01
N LYS A 76 -7.47 -35.03 7.37
CA LYS A 76 -6.25 -34.42 7.91
C LYS A 76 -6.57 -33.56 9.13
N SER A 77 -5.80 -33.68 10.21
CA SER A 77 -6.09 -32.89 11.41
C SER A 77 -5.76 -31.41 11.18
N ILE A 78 -6.43 -30.51 11.90
CA ILE A 78 -6.12 -29.07 11.82
C ILE A 78 -4.70 -28.80 12.35
N ALA A 79 -4.19 -29.64 13.26
CA ALA A 79 -2.83 -29.56 13.76
C ALA A 79 -1.79 -29.93 12.67
N ASP A 80 -2.05 -30.98 11.88
CA ASP A 80 -1.16 -31.36 10.78
C ASP A 80 -1.12 -30.26 9.70
N ILE A 81 -2.29 -29.70 9.35
CA ILE A 81 -2.38 -28.55 8.44
C ILE A 81 -1.60 -27.37 9.03
N ALA A 82 -1.71 -27.09 10.33
CA ALA A 82 -0.95 -26.01 10.95
C ALA A 82 0.56 -26.22 10.77
N GLN A 83 1.05 -27.42 11.04
CA GLN A 83 2.47 -27.76 10.91
C GLN A 83 2.96 -27.66 9.45
N GLU A 84 2.19 -28.17 8.48
CA GLU A 84 2.54 -28.11 7.05
C GLU A 84 2.67 -26.67 6.51
N TYR A 85 1.94 -25.72 7.09
CA TYR A 85 2.01 -24.29 6.71
C TYR A 85 2.91 -23.47 7.64
N GLY A 86 3.75 -24.14 8.45
CA GLY A 86 4.76 -23.48 9.29
C GLY A 86 4.24 -22.86 10.59
N TYR A 87 3.03 -23.20 11.03
CA TYR A 87 2.53 -22.79 12.35
C TYR A 87 3.01 -23.74 13.43
N SER A 88 3.55 -23.19 14.52
CA SER A 88 4.02 -23.97 15.67
C SER A 88 2.93 -24.80 16.33
N GLU A 89 1.68 -24.32 16.29
CA GLU A 89 0.52 -24.94 16.92
C GLU A 89 -0.76 -24.69 16.14
N GLN A 90 -1.75 -25.59 16.29
CA GLN A 90 -3.12 -25.38 15.83
C GLN A 90 -3.73 -24.07 16.36
N SER A 91 -3.38 -23.66 17.58
CA SER A 91 -3.89 -22.43 18.20
C SER A 91 -3.43 -21.17 17.44
N SER A 92 -2.20 -21.18 16.93
CA SER A 92 -1.60 -20.12 16.12
C SER A 92 -2.28 -20.03 14.76
N LEU A 93 -2.49 -21.16 14.09
CA LEU A 93 -3.24 -21.21 12.85
C LEU A 93 -4.68 -20.69 13.03
N SER A 94 -5.36 -21.14 14.08
CA SER A 94 -6.75 -20.77 14.34
C SER A 94 -6.93 -19.27 14.56
N ARG A 95 -5.95 -18.62 15.20
CA ARG A 95 -5.91 -17.15 15.36
C ARG A 95 -5.74 -16.45 14.01
N ALA A 96 -4.79 -16.89 13.19
CA ALA A 96 -4.54 -16.30 11.86
C ALA A 96 -5.76 -16.40 10.94
N VAL A 97 -6.38 -17.59 10.85
CA VAL A 97 -7.60 -17.80 10.04
C VAL A 97 -8.76 -16.94 10.56
N LYS A 98 -8.95 -16.85 11.88
CA LYS A 98 -9.99 -16.01 12.47
C LYS A 98 -9.74 -14.52 12.23
N GLN A 99 -8.49 -14.07 12.24
CA GLN A 99 -8.14 -12.69 11.92
C GLN A 99 -8.40 -12.37 10.43
N CYS A 100 -8.12 -13.32 9.54
CA CYS A 100 -8.32 -13.14 8.10
C CYS A 100 -9.79 -13.18 7.69
N TYR A 101 -10.58 -14.13 8.21
CA TYR A 101 -11.94 -14.41 7.72
C TYR A 101 -13.05 -14.23 8.77
N GLY A 102 -12.71 -13.89 10.02
CA GLY A 102 -13.68 -13.79 11.12
C GLY A 102 -14.23 -15.13 11.63
N ILE A 103 -13.77 -16.26 11.09
CA ILE A 103 -14.27 -17.61 11.38
C ILE A 103 -13.13 -18.57 11.71
N THR A 104 -13.44 -19.65 12.44
CA THR A 104 -12.43 -20.64 12.86
C THR A 104 -12.21 -21.72 11.79
N PRO A 105 -11.02 -22.35 11.73
CA PRO A 105 -10.76 -23.48 10.84
C PRO A 105 -11.78 -24.61 10.96
N GLY A 106 -12.20 -24.93 12.20
CA GLY A 106 -13.19 -25.97 12.45
C GLY A 106 -14.58 -25.63 11.88
N LYS A 107 -14.97 -24.34 11.88
CA LYS A 107 -16.21 -23.90 11.25
C LYS A 107 -16.14 -24.01 9.74
N ILE A 108 -15.02 -23.55 9.13
CA ILE A 108 -14.75 -23.69 7.69
C ILE A 108 -14.91 -25.15 7.25
N ARG A 109 -14.25 -26.07 7.95
CA ARG A 109 -14.34 -27.51 7.65
C ARG A 109 -15.76 -28.06 7.81
N LYS A 110 -16.40 -27.78 8.94
CA LYS A 110 -17.73 -28.34 9.26
C LYS A 110 -18.79 -27.90 8.26
N GLU A 111 -18.76 -26.63 7.87
CA GLU A 111 -19.74 -26.02 6.98
C GLU A 111 -19.31 -26.06 5.50
N LYS A 112 -18.11 -26.60 5.20
CA LYS A 112 -17.51 -26.65 3.86
C LYS A 112 -17.51 -25.28 3.17
N LEU A 113 -17.05 -24.26 3.91
CA LEU A 113 -17.08 -22.88 3.42
C LEU A 113 -15.96 -22.64 2.41
N GLU A 114 -16.34 -22.41 1.16
CA GLU A 114 -15.40 -22.04 0.10
C GLU A 114 -15.07 -20.55 0.20
N MET A 115 -13.79 -20.24 0.42
CA MET A 115 -13.30 -18.86 0.40
C MET A 115 -13.11 -18.39 -1.04
N LYS A 116 -13.32 -17.09 -1.28
CA LYS A 116 -13.11 -16.50 -2.60
C LYS A 116 -11.64 -16.60 -3.01
N ASN A 117 -11.39 -17.07 -4.22
CA ASN A 117 -10.04 -17.08 -4.79
C ASN A 117 -9.68 -15.68 -5.32
N GLU A 118 -8.99 -14.89 -4.51
CA GLU A 118 -8.55 -13.54 -4.87
C GLU A 118 -7.11 -13.54 -5.43
N LYS A 119 -6.82 -14.46 -6.36
CA LYS A 119 -5.52 -14.46 -7.04
C LYS A 119 -5.47 -13.27 -7.99
N LEU A 120 -4.40 -12.49 -7.90
CA LEU A 120 -4.20 -11.35 -8.79
C LEU A 120 -3.64 -11.82 -10.13
N GLN A 121 -4.10 -11.17 -11.19
CA GLN A 121 -3.48 -11.25 -12.51
C GLN A 121 -3.14 -9.85 -12.99
N LEU A 122 -2.10 -9.73 -13.81
CA LEU A 122 -1.69 -8.46 -14.38
C LEU A 122 -2.85 -7.80 -15.14
N SER A 123 -3.67 -8.59 -15.83
CA SER A 123 -4.83 -8.10 -16.58
C SER A 123 -5.88 -7.39 -15.71
N ASP A 124 -5.92 -7.68 -14.40
CA ASP A 124 -6.87 -7.06 -13.46
C ASP A 124 -6.56 -5.58 -13.26
N PHE A 125 -5.30 -5.16 -13.46
CA PHE A 125 -4.87 -3.78 -13.30
C PHE A 125 -4.87 -3.00 -14.62
N ILE A 126 -4.76 -3.70 -15.74
CA ILE A 126 -4.64 -3.08 -17.06
C ILE A 126 -6.02 -2.86 -17.71
N LYS A 127 -7.02 -3.71 -17.47
CA LYS A 127 -8.34 -3.62 -18.13
C LYS A 127 -9.10 -2.30 -17.88
N ASP A 128 -8.96 -1.69 -16.71
CA ASP A 128 -9.61 -0.41 -16.38
C ASP A 128 -8.79 0.83 -16.79
N ASN A 129 -7.55 0.64 -17.27
CA ASN A 129 -6.62 1.71 -17.64
C ASN A 129 -6.37 1.83 -19.16
N TYR A 130 -7.09 1.08 -20.01
CA TYR A 130 -6.89 1.15 -21.47
C TYR A 130 -7.41 2.43 -22.15
N GLU A 131 -8.20 3.26 -21.46
CA GLU A 131 -8.63 4.57 -21.96
C GLU A 131 -7.73 5.74 -21.50
N ASN A 132 -6.96 5.55 -20.44
CA ASN A 132 -5.98 6.53 -19.97
C ASN A 132 -4.59 5.99 -20.22
N ASN A 133 -3.84 6.62 -21.13
CA ASN A 133 -2.42 6.39 -21.36
C ASN A 133 -1.55 6.75 -20.13
N ASN A 134 -1.88 6.25 -18.94
CA ASN A 134 -1.11 6.48 -17.73
C ASN A 134 0.22 5.76 -17.91
N ARG A 135 1.29 6.51 -17.68
CA ARG A 135 2.68 6.11 -17.92
C ARG A 135 3.05 4.81 -17.20
N LEU A 136 2.37 4.50 -16.10
CA LEU A 136 2.48 3.25 -15.38
C LEU A 136 2.19 2.02 -16.27
N CYS A 137 1.12 2.06 -17.07
CA CYS A 137 0.78 0.99 -18.01
C CYS A 137 1.79 0.84 -19.15
N ILE A 138 2.53 1.90 -19.49
CA ILE A 138 3.57 1.90 -20.52
C ILE A 138 4.87 1.31 -19.94
N ALA A 139 5.28 1.74 -18.74
CA ALA A 139 6.43 1.17 -18.04
C ALA A 139 6.27 -0.35 -17.79
N LEU A 140 5.06 -0.77 -17.41
CA LEU A 140 4.69 -2.18 -17.23
C LEU A 140 4.79 -3.02 -18.50
N LYS A 141 4.45 -2.43 -19.67
CA LYS A 141 4.61 -3.09 -20.97
C LYS A 141 6.09 -3.26 -21.33
N ASN A 142 6.94 -2.31 -20.94
CA ASN A 142 8.36 -2.29 -21.30
C ASN A 142 9.23 -3.22 -20.43
N GLU A 143 8.88 -3.43 -19.16
CA GLU A 143 9.61 -4.36 -18.27
C GLU A 143 9.31 -5.84 -18.52
N ILE A 144 8.15 -6.15 -19.11
CA ILE A 144 7.75 -7.53 -19.45
C ILE A 144 8.14 -7.88 -20.91
N GLY A 145 8.61 -6.89 -21.68
CA GLY A 145 8.97 -7.02 -23.09
C GLY A 145 10.26 -6.27 -23.43
N ASP A 146 11.39 -6.74 -22.92
CA ASP A 146 12.71 -6.63 -23.56
C ASP A 146 13.18 -5.26 -24.10
N THR A 147 12.84 -4.14 -23.43
CA THR A 147 13.47 -2.85 -23.75
C THR A 147 13.84 -2.07 -22.50
N CYS A 148 15.10 -2.23 -22.09
CA CYS A 148 15.85 -1.16 -21.48
C CYS A 148 15.88 0.03 -22.46
N ASN A 149 15.11 1.08 -22.20
CA ASN A 149 15.42 2.50 -22.51
C ASN A 149 14.14 3.37 -22.48
N ASN A 150 13.87 3.98 -21.32
CA ASN A 150 13.34 5.35 -21.10
C ASN A 150 12.44 5.49 -19.86
N ASP A 151 11.92 4.41 -19.26
CA ASP A 151 11.02 4.48 -18.09
C ASP A 151 11.64 4.03 -16.75
N PHE A 152 12.87 3.51 -16.75
CA PHE A 152 13.59 3.18 -15.50
C PHE A 152 13.69 4.40 -14.56
N GLY A 153 13.87 5.59 -15.14
CA GLY A 153 13.90 6.85 -14.39
C GLY A 153 12.56 7.21 -13.72
N TYR A 154 11.42 6.73 -14.22
CA TYR A 154 10.12 7.03 -13.63
C TYR A 154 9.87 6.23 -12.35
N PHE A 155 10.15 4.91 -12.40
CA PHE A 155 10.05 4.05 -11.22
C PHE A 155 11.08 4.46 -10.17
N GLU A 156 12.33 4.72 -10.57
CA GLU A 156 13.37 5.28 -9.69
C GLU A 156 12.93 6.59 -9.02
N SER A 157 12.25 7.48 -9.76
CA SER A 157 11.73 8.73 -9.16
C SER A 157 10.62 8.46 -8.15
N PHE A 158 9.77 7.46 -8.38
CA PHE A 158 8.78 7.00 -7.41
C PHE A 158 9.43 6.42 -6.16
N ILE A 159 10.46 5.59 -6.34
CA ILE A 159 11.21 4.99 -5.23
C ILE A 159 11.93 6.07 -4.44
N HIS A 160 12.59 7.01 -5.11
CA HIS A 160 13.24 8.15 -4.48
C HIS A 160 12.24 8.99 -3.67
N ALA A 161 11.04 9.24 -4.20
CA ALA A 161 10.00 9.97 -3.47
C ALA A 161 9.51 9.24 -2.21
N ILE A 162 9.41 7.91 -2.27
CA ILE A 162 9.02 7.10 -1.12
C ILE A 162 10.14 7.07 -0.07
N ASP A 163 11.37 6.78 -0.52
CA ASP A 163 12.49 6.48 0.37
C ASP A 163 13.13 7.76 0.95
N GLU A 164 13.28 8.83 0.16
CA GLU A 164 13.96 10.07 0.59
C GLU A 164 13.00 11.14 1.10
N TYR A 165 11.82 11.28 0.48
CA TYR A 165 10.82 12.28 0.91
C TYR A 165 9.78 11.73 1.88
N GLY A 166 9.76 10.41 2.11
CA GLY A 166 8.86 9.77 3.07
C GLY A 166 7.40 9.76 2.65
N PHE A 167 7.10 9.95 1.36
CA PHE A 167 5.73 9.87 0.86
C PHE A 167 5.25 8.41 0.80
N ASP A 168 4.00 8.19 1.22
CA ASP A 168 3.37 6.89 0.98
C ASP A 168 3.02 6.71 -0.50
N THR A 169 2.81 5.46 -0.92
CA THR A 169 2.53 5.14 -2.32
C THR A 169 1.27 5.84 -2.83
N ALA A 170 0.23 5.98 -1.99
CA ALA A 170 -1.02 6.62 -2.40
C ALA A 170 -0.81 8.10 -2.72
N THR A 171 0.00 8.79 -1.91
CA THR A 171 0.41 10.17 -2.10
C THR A 171 1.23 10.32 -3.38
N CYS A 172 2.21 9.45 -3.62
CA CYS A 172 2.98 9.46 -4.86
C CYS A 172 2.09 9.23 -6.10
N CYS A 173 1.12 8.30 -6.04
CA CYS A 173 0.15 8.09 -7.10
C CYS A 173 -0.69 9.35 -7.35
N ALA A 174 -1.18 10.03 -6.31
CA ALA A 174 -1.94 11.26 -6.46
C ALA A 174 -1.10 12.40 -7.08
N ILE A 175 0.15 12.56 -6.66
CA ILE A 175 1.08 13.55 -7.24
C ILE A 175 1.37 13.20 -8.70
N SER A 176 1.55 11.93 -9.02
CA SER A 176 1.70 11.44 -10.40
C SER A 176 0.51 11.80 -11.26
N GLU A 177 -0.71 11.53 -10.81
CA GLU A 177 -1.94 11.94 -11.53
C GLU A 177 -2.00 13.45 -11.76
N ILE A 178 -1.62 14.26 -10.77
CA ILE A 178 -1.53 15.72 -10.92
C ILE A 178 -0.50 16.07 -11.98
N SER A 179 0.70 15.47 -11.92
CA SER A 179 1.79 15.70 -12.86
C SER A 179 1.37 15.43 -14.32
N GLU A 180 0.61 14.36 -14.55
CA GLU A 180 0.05 14.03 -15.86
C GLU A 180 -0.97 15.07 -16.31
N ARG A 181 -1.88 15.50 -15.43
CA ARG A 181 -2.92 16.50 -15.76
C ARG A 181 -2.37 17.87 -16.12
N ILE A 182 -1.23 18.25 -15.54
CA ILE A 182 -0.56 19.53 -15.82
C ILE A 182 0.55 19.40 -16.87
N GLU A 183 0.73 18.20 -17.43
CA GLU A 183 1.74 17.88 -18.46
C GLU A 183 3.20 18.16 -18.01
N VAL A 184 3.49 17.98 -16.72
CA VAL A 184 4.84 18.13 -16.16
C VAL A 184 5.34 16.75 -15.72
N PRO A 185 6.59 16.36 -16.06
CA PRO A 185 7.13 15.09 -15.58
C PRO A 185 7.17 15.01 -14.05
N PHE A 186 6.69 13.91 -13.48
CA PHE A 186 6.62 13.66 -12.03
C PHE A 186 7.89 14.05 -11.26
N SER A 187 9.06 13.63 -11.76
CA SER A 187 10.36 13.94 -11.13
C SER A 187 10.70 15.42 -11.15
N ILE A 188 10.39 16.11 -12.25
CA ILE A 188 10.59 17.55 -12.38
C ILE A 188 9.65 18.29 -11.43
N LEU A 189 8.39 17.87 -11.37
CA LEU A 189 7.41 18.46 -10.46
C LEU A 189 7.87 18.35 -9.01
N LEU A 190 8.25 17.15 -8.56
CA LEU A 190 8.73 16.92 -7.21
C LEU A 190 9.96 17.75 -6.88
N ASN A 191 11.03 17.64 -7.68
CA ASN A 191 12.28 18.35 -7.41
C ASN A 191 12.06 19.87 -7.38
N THR A 192 11.29 20.39 -8.33
CA THR A 192 10.98 21.83 -8.36
C THR A 192 10.18 22.26 -7.13
N CYS A 193 9.22 21.46 -6.67
CA CYS A 193 8.48 21.75 -5.44
C CYS A 193 9.39 21.78 -4.21
N PHE A 194 10.34 20.85 -4.09
CA PHE A 194 11.29 20.81 -2.97
C PHE A 194 12.29 21.95 -3.01
N ASP A 195 12.87 22.25 -4.17
CA ASP A 195 13.75 23.41 -4.35
C ASP A 195 13.02 24.71 -3.99
N THR A 196 11.80 24.87 -4.49
CA THR A 196 10.94 26.03 -4.16
C THR A 196 10.63 26.10 -2.67
N MET A 197 10.35 24.96 -2.02
CA MET A 197 10.11 24.91 -0.57
C MET A 197 11.35 25.37 0.20
N ILE A 198 12.54 24.91 -0.17
CA ILE A 198 13.80 25.32 0.46
C ILE A 198 14.00 26.83 0.32
N ASP A 199 13.76 27.37 -0.88
CA ASP A 199 13.87 28.81 -1.14
C ASP A 199 12.90 29.62 -0.29
N VAL A 200 11.63 29.21 -0.21
CA VAL A 200 10.60 29.88 0.58
C VAL A 200 10.94 29.83 2.07
N HIS A 201 11.36 28.67 2.59
CA HIS A 201 11.72 28.50 4.00
C HIS A 201 12.98 29.27 4.39
N SER A 202 13.84 29.60 3.43
CA SER A 202 15.06 30.38 3.65
C SER A 202 14.80 31.89 3.76
N GLN A 203 13.58 32.36 3.51
CA GLN A 203 13.21 33.76 3.62
C GLN A 203 13.09 34.18 5.10
N ASN A 204 13.63 35.35 5.46
CA ASN A 204 13.67 35.84 6.84
C ASN A 204 12.28 36.10 7.44
N ASP A 205 11.29 36.36 6.59
CA ASP A 205 9.90 36.64 6.93
C ASP A 205 8.98 35.43 6.71
N TYR A 206 9.54 34.25 6.45
CA TYR A 206 8.74 33.03 6.33
C TYR A 206 8.00 32.73 7.64
N ILE A 207 6.67 32.60 7.51
CA ILE A 207 5.79 32.11 8.56
C ILE A 207 5.25 30.77 8.08
N SER A 208 5.42 29.72 8.88
CA SER A 208 4.89 28.41 8.49
C SER A 208 3.36 28.46 8.34
N PRO A 209 2.76 27.74 7.38
CA PRO A 209 1.30 27.71 7.20
C PRO A 209 0.54 27.33 8.48
N ARG A 210 1.15 26.54 9.36
CA ARG A 210 0.60 26.18 10.66
C ARG A 210 0.50 27.40 11.59
N ILE A 211 1.55 28.21 11.67
CA ILE A 211 1.58 29.44 12.47
C ILE A 211 0.65 30.49 11.86
N GLU A 212 0.69 30.68 10.54
CA GLU A 212 -0.19 31.60 9.82
C GLU A 212 -1.66 31.27 10.10
N LYS A 213 -2.03 29.99 9.96
CA LYS A 213 -3.38 29.51 10.26
C LYS A 213 -3.80 29.74 11.71
N ALA A 214 -2.87 29.57 12.66
CA ALA A 214 -3.13 29.86 14.07
C ALA A 214 -3.40 31.35 14.29
N ILE A 215 -2.60 32.23 13.67
CA ILE A 215 -2.80 33.70 13.71
C ILE A 215 -4.16 34.07 13.13
N ASP A 216 -4.52 33.55 11.95
CA ASP A 216 -5.81 33.79 11.30
C ASP A 216 -7.00 33.36 12.16
N CYS A 217 -6.82 32.28 12.92
CA CYS A 217 -7.84 31.75 13.81
C CYS A 217 -7.82 32.40 15.22
N GLY A 218 -6.93 33.35 15.48
CA GLY A 218 -6.79 34.02 16.78
C GLY A 218 -6.28 33.09 17.90
N ILE A 219 -5.48 32.10 17.54
CA ILE A 219 -4.85 31.13 18.45
C ILE A 219 -3.41 31.58 18.69
N SER A 220 -3.04 31.75 19.97
CA SER A 220 -1.73 32.30 20.37
C SER A 220 -0.75 31.27 20.92
N SER A 221 -1.19 30.02 21.12
CA SER A 221 -0.32 28.93 21.59
C SER A 221 -0.52 27.66 20.77
N GLU A 222 0.58 26.94 20.52
CA GLU A 222 0.54 25.67 19.79
C GLU A 222 -0.22 24.59 20.58
N GLU A 223 -0.12 24.61 21.91
CA GLU A 223 -0.87 23.71 22.78
C GLU A 223 -2.40 23.89 22.62
N GLU A 224 -2.87 25.13 22.47
CA GLU A 224 -4.29 25.40 22.21
C GLU A 224 -4.71 24.90 20.82
N LEU A 225 -3.88 25.13 19.79
CA LEU A 225 -4.13 24.64 18.43
C LEU A 225 -4.30 23.11 18.41
N GLU A 226 -3.41 22.39 19.08
CA GLU A 226 -3.44 20.93 19.17
C GLU A 226 -4.71 20.42 19.87
N LYS A 227 -5.06 21.00 21.01
CA LYS A 227 -6.28 20.63 21.75
C LYS A 227 -7.55 20.83 20.93
N ILE A 228 -7.61 21.89 20.11
CA ILE A 228 -8.76 22.16 19.24
C ILE A 228 -8.82 21.16 18.09
N CYS A 229 -7.67 20.88 17.45
CA CYS A 229 -7.59 19.84 16.41
C CYS A 229 -8.01 18.46 16.94
N GLU A 230 -7.57 18.10 18.15
CA GLU A 230 -7.98 16.86 18.81
C GLU A 230 -9.47 16.83 19.13
N TYR A 231 -10.03 17.94 19.64
CA TYR A 231 -11.46 18.05 19.96
C TYR A 231 -12.35 17.83 18.72
N TYR A 232 -11.95 18.37 17.57
CA TYR A 232 -12.69 18.21 16.31
C TYR A 232 -12.23 17.02 15.46
N ASN A 233 -11.18 16.31 15.87
CA ASN A 233 -10.51 15.27 15.08
C ASN A 233 -10.19 15.72 13.64
N CYS A 234 -9.61 16.92 13.51
CA CYS A 234 -9.31 17.56 12.22
C CYS A 234 -7.84 18.03 12.14
N LYS A 235 -7.38 18.36 10.93
CA LYS A 235 -6.05 18.94 10.71
C LYS A 235 -6.08 20.45 10.85
N TYR A 236 -4.93 21.06 11.19
CA TYR A 236 -4.85 22.50 11.46
C TYR A 236 -5.37 23.36 10.30
N TYR A 237 -5.11 22.96 9.06
CA TYR A 237 -5.53 23.69 7.86
C TYR A 237 -7.05 23.67 7.63
N GLU A 238 -7.78 22.78 8.29
CA GLU A 238 -9.26 22.67 8.22
C GLU A 238 -9.96 23.57 9.24
N LEU A 239 -9.22 24.14 10.20
CA LEU A 239 -9.80 24.97 11.25
C LEU A 239 -10.40 26.26 10.70
N SER A 240 -11.41 26.77 11.41
CA SER A 240 -11.99 28.08 11.17
C SER A 240 -12.11 28.86 12.47
N GLU A 241 -12.12 30.19 12.39
CA GLU A 241 -12.33 31.07 13.54
C GLU A 241 -13.61 30.72 14.33
N THR A 242 -14.66 30.27 13.64
CA THR A 242 -15.92 29.82 14.25
C THR A 242 -15.71 28.61 15.15
N MET A 243 -15.00 27.58 14.68
CA MET A 243 -14.71 26.37 15.46
C MET A 243 -13.93 26.70 16.74
N VAL A 244 -12.95 27.61 16.64
CA VAL A 244 -12.16 28.06 17.80
C VAL A 244 -13.04 28.77 18.85
N LYS A 245 -13.93 29.67 18.39
CA LYS A 245 -14.87 30.37 19.28
C LYS A 245 -15.83 29.41 19.99
N GLU A 246 -16.30 28.38 19.29
CA GLU A 246 -17.20 27.37 19.87
C GLU A 246 -16.51 26.48 20.91
N TYR A 247 -15.26 26.08 20.64
CA TYR A 247 -14.43 25.34 21.57
C TYR A 247 -14.17 26.12 22.87
N ARG A 248 -13.75 27.39 22.76
CA ARG A 248 -13.50 28.26 23.92
C ARG A 248 -14.77 28.42 24.77
N LYS A 249 -15.93 28.66 24.15
CA LYS A 249 -17.23 28.74 24.85
C LYS A 249 -17.61 27.45 25.59
N HIS A 250 -17.26 26.28 25.07
CA HIS A 250 -17.54 25.02 25.75
C HIS A 250 -16.62 24.81 26.96
N ASN A 251 -15.35 25.22 26.88
CA ASN A 251 -14.38 25.04 27.97
C ASN A 251 -14.41 26.15 29.03
N ASP A 252 -14.87 27.36 28.71
CA ASP A 252 -15.05 28.45 29.68
C ASP A 252 -16.28 28.25 30.60
N ASN A 253 -17.14 27.26 30.29
CA ASN A 253 -18.36 26.95 31.05
C ASN A 253 -18.20 25.79 32.07
N PHE A 254 -16.96 25.38 32.36
CA PHE A 254 -16.63 24.33 33.34
C PHE A 254 -15.52 24.74 34.30
#